data_AF-A0A5M8Q4N1-F1
#
_entry.id   AF-A0A5M8Q4N1-F1
#
_cell.length_a   1.000
_cell.length_b   1.000
_cell.length_c   1.000
_cell.angle_alpha   90.00
_cell.angle_beta   90.00
_cell.angle_gamma   90.00
#
_symmetry.space_group_name_H-M   'P 1'
#
loop_
_entity.id
_entity.type
_entity.pdbx_description
1 polymer ?
#
loop_
_entity_poly.entity_id
_entity_poly.type
_entity_poly.pdbx_seq_one_letter_code
_entity_poly.pdbx_strand_id
1 'polypeptide(L)'
;MREGVQRSTTARGAEEGALRRGVPGDWFVDPIMLGVPGVRDDAADHALAWQTDALCAETDPEAFFPEKGGSTRDAKRICDGCEVRQQCLEYALENDERFGIWGGLSERERRKLRKLA
;
A
#
# COMPACT_ATOMS: atom_id res chain seq x y z
N MET A 1 10.49 -29.71 -71.18
CA MET A 1 11.69 -30.30 -70.56
C MET A 1 12.09 -29.35 -69.44
N ARG A 2 11.78 -29.73 -68.20
CA ARG A 2 12.74 -30.29 -67.23
C ARG A 2 13.52 -29.16 -66.57
N GLU A 3 13.78 -29.05 -65.27
CA GLU A 3 13.57 -29.82 -64.04
C GLU A 3 13.87 -28.76 -62.95
N GLY A 4 13.21 -28.73 -61.80
CA GLY A 4 13.67 -29.55 -60.69
C GLY A 4 14.03 -28.68 -59.48
N VAL A 5 13.09 -28.58 -58.55
CA VAL A 5 13.31 -28.54 -57.10
C VAL A 5 14.56 -29.33 -56.73
N GLN A 6 15.54 -28.77 -55.99
CA GLN A 6 16.34 -29.53 -55.00
C GLN A 6 17.00 -28.65 -53.92
N ARG A 7 16.47 -28.85 -52.69
CA ARG A 7 17.18 -29.03 -51.40
C ARG A 7 17.93 -27.80 -50.84
N SER A 8 18.09 -27.58 -49.54
CA SER A 8 18.23 -28.55 -48.44
C SER A 8 18.07 -27.80 -47.12
N THR A 9 17.33 -28.40 -46.20
CA THR A 9 17.48 -28.22 -44.75
C THR A 9 18.93 -28.36 -44.31
N THR A 10 19.43 -27.41 -43.51
CA THR A 10 20.31 -27.70 -42.37
C THR A 10 20.12 -26.60 -41.34
N ALA A 11 19.47 -26.98 -40.24
CA ALA A 11 19.61 -26.31 -38.97
C ALA A 11 21.08 -26.41 -38.54
N ARG A 12 21.73 -25.29 -38.24
CA ARG A 12 22.84 -25.26 -37.30
C ARG A 12 23.13 -23.82 -36.84
N GLY A 13 23.07 -23.66 -35.51
CA GLY A 13 23.45 -22.47 -34.75
C GLY A 13 22.24 -21.64 -34.30
N ALA A 14 21.85 -21.51 -33.03
CA ALA A 14 22.66 -21.39 -31.80
C ALA A 14 23.83 -20.43 -32.12
N GLU A 15 23.92 -19.20 -31.64
CA GLU A 15 23.74 -18.69 -30.28
C GLU A 15 23.64 -17.14 -30.41
N GLU A 16 23.38 -16.45 -29.31
CA GLU A 16 23.48 -14.99 -29.15
C GLU A 16 22.29 -14.13 -29.61
N GLY A 17 21.49 -13.70 -28.61
CA GLY A 17 20.52 -12.61 -28.79
C GLY A 17 19.23 -12.72 -27.97
N ALA A 18 19.15 -13.58 -26.95
CA ALA A 18 17.95 -13.71 -26.12
C ALA A 18 17.97 -12.77 -24.91
N LEU A 19 18.11 -11.45 -25.13
CA LEU A 19 17.63 -10.47 -24.15
C LEU A 19 16.18 -10.09 -24.49
N ARG A 20 15.30 -11.09 -24.54
CA ARG A 20 13.87 -10.84 -24.40
C ARG A 20 13.51 -11.26 -22.98
N ARG A 21 13.50 -10.27 -22.07
CA ARG A 21 12.91 -10.35 -20.72
C ARG A 21 11.44 -10.74 -20.86
N GLY A 22 11.18 -12.04 -21.00
CA GLY A 22 9.86 -12.62 -20.96
C GLY A 22 9.48 -12.81 -19.51
N VAL A 23 8.30 -12.33 -19.14
CA VAL A 23 7.67 -12.62 -17.85
C VAL A 23 7.42 -14.14 -17.80
N PRO A 24 7.94 -14.87 -16.80
CA PRO A 24 7.69 -16.30 -16.63
C PRO A 24 6.20 -16.63 -16.62
N GLY A 25 5.79 -17.82 -17.07
CA GLY A 25 4.36 -18.18 -17.20
C GLY A 25 3.59 -18.24 -15.87
N ASP A 26 4.30 -18.27 -14.76
CA ASP A 26 3.84 -18.33 -13.38
C ASP A 26 3.94 -17.00 -12.64
N TRP A 27 4.12 -15.88 -13.34
CA TRP A 27 4.17 -14.53 -12.76
C TRP A 27 2.94 -14.13 -11.92
N PHE A 28 1.84 -14.86 -12.06
CA PHE A 28 0.64 -14.71 -11.25
C PHE A 28 0.73 -15.40 -9.88
N VAL A 29 1.71 -16.29 -9.69
CA VAL A 29 1.92 -16.99 -8.43
C VAL A 29 2.75 -16.11 -7.52
N ASP A 30 2.17 -15.76 -6.37
CA ASP A 30 2.85 -14.95 -5.37
C ASP A 30 4.15 -15.64 -4.91
N PRO A 31 5.32 -14.97 -4.97
CA PRO A 31 6.58 -15.49 -4.44
C PRO A 31 6.51 -15.94 -2.97
N ILE A 32 5.59 -15.37 -2.17
CA ILE A 32 5.29 -15.81 -0.80
C ILE A 32 4.75 -17.25 -0.82
N MET A 33 3.79 -17.55 -1.71
CA MET A 33 3.21 -18.90 -1.87
C MET A 33 4.20 -19.93 -2.43
N LEU A 34 5.19 -19.48 -3.20
CA LEU A 34 6.25 -20.34 -3.74
C LEU A 34 7.37 -20.62 -2.73
N GLY A 35 7.33 -20.03 -1.53
CA GLY A 35 8.34 -20.23 -0.49
C GLY A 35 9.74 -19.77 -0.92
N VAL A 36 9.81 -18.74 -1.77
CA VAL A 36 11.08 -18.21 -2.28
C VAL A 36 11.91 -17.69 -1.10
N PRO A 37 13.14 -18.21 -0.88
CA PRO A 37 13.96 -17.76 0.24
C PRO A 37 14.21 -16.25 0.19
N GLY A 38 13.88 -15.55 1.28
CA GLY A 38 14.09 -14.10 1.42
C GLY A 38 12.89 -13.22 1.08
N VAL A 39 11.77 -13.79 0.61
CA VAL A 39 10.48 -13.08 0.52
C VAL A 39 9.84 -13.10 1.91
N ARG A 40 9.55 -11.92 2.46
CA ARG A 40 8.90 -11.78 3.77
C ARG A 40 7.39 -11.81 3.56
N ASP A 41 6.68 -12.46 4.49
CA ASP A 41 5.22 -12.33 4.59
C ASP A 41 4.95 -11.09 5.46
N ASP A 42 4.86 -9.94 4.81
CA ASP A 42 4.73 -8.65 5.50
C ASP A 42 3.31 -8.43 6.06
N ALA A 43 2.35 -9.28 5.70
CA ALA A 43 0.94 -9.05 5.97
C ALA A 43 0.58 -9.15 7.45
N ALA A 44 1.29 -9.97 8.23
CA ALA A 44 1.01 -10.17 9.65
C ALA A 44 1.83 -9.28 10.60
N ASP A 45 2.98 -8.76 10.16
CA ASP A 45 3.94 -7.99 10.99
C ASP A 45 3.90 -6.47 10.75
N HIS A 46 3.01 -5.98 9.90
CA HIS A 46 2.91 -4.54 9.66
C HIS A 46 2.17 -3.88 10.82
N ALA A 47 2.88 -3.23 11.75
CA ALA A 47 2.30 -2.45 12.86
C ALA A 47 1.28 -1.37 12.41
N LEU A 48 1.17 -1.13 11.10
CA LEU A 48 0.25 -0.21 10.45
C LEU A 48 -0.87 -0.91 9.66
N ALA A 49 -1.05 -2.23 9.79
CA ALA A 49 -2.07 -2.98 9.04
C ALA A 49 -3.50 -2.43 9.27
N TRP A 50 -3.76 -1.89 10.45
CA TRP A 50 -5.02 -1.22 10.79
C TRP A 50 -5.34 -0.01 9.89
N GLN A 51 -4.35 0.60 9.24
CA GLN A 51 -4.61 1.73 8.34
C GLN A 51 -5.40 1.32 7.10
N THR A 52 -5.35 0.05 6.71
CA THR A 52 -6.12 -0.49 5.58
C THR A 52 -7.63 -0.44 5.85
N ASP A 53 -8.04 -0.53 7.11
CA ASP A 53 -9.44 -0.50 7.54
C ASP A 53 -9.89 0.93 7.97
N ALA A 54 -9.09 1.95 7.67
CA ALA A 54 -9.39 3.32 8.07
C ALA A 54 -10.42 3.98 7.13
N LEU A 55 -11.63 4.21 7.64
CA LEU A 55 -12.74 4.85 6.90
C LEU A 55 -12.36 6.20 6.26
N CYS A 56 -11.40 6.94 6.83
CA CYS A 56 -10.95 8.21 6.26
C CYS A 56 -10.33 8.08 4.86
N ALA A 57 -9.77 6.91 4.52
CA ALA A 57 -9.19 6.65 3.20
C ALA A 57 -10.24 6.66 2.07
N GLU A 58 -11.52 6.49 2.42
CA GLU A 58 -12.65 6.51 1.48
C GLU A 58 -13.31 7.89 1.36
N THR A 59 -12.74 8.92 1.99
CA THR A 59 -13.33 10.26 2.09
C THR A 59 -12.38 11.35 1.61
N ASP A 60 -12.82 12.60 1.60
CA ASP A 60 -11.98 13.74 1.21
C ASP A 60 -10.85 13.98 2.23
N PRO A 61 -9.57 13.85 1.85
CA PRO A 61 -8.45 14.04 2.76
C PRO A 61 -8.35 15.48 3.28
N GLU A 62 -8.83 16.49 2.54
CA GLU A 62 -8.75 17.89 2.95
C GLU A 62 -9.57 18.16 4.22
N ALA A 63 -10.64 17.38 4.46
CA ALA A 63 -11.43 17.48 5.68
C ALA A 63 -10.61 17.16 6.94
N PHE A 64 -9.59 16.31 6.83
CA PHE A 64 -8.74 15.88 7.94
C PHE A 64 -7.57 16.82 8.19
N PHE A 65 -7.23 17.68 7.23
CA PHE A 65 -6.14 18.66 7.32
C PHE A 65 -6.64 20.10 7.11
N PRO A 66 -7.55 20.61 7.96
CA PRO A 66 -8.12 21.93 7.76
C PRO A 66 -7.06 23.04 7.92
N GLU A 67 -7.18 24.08 7.09
CA GLU A 67 -6.42 25.32 7.26
C GLU A 67 -6.71 26.00 8.62
N LYS A 68 -5.91 27.02 8.98
CA LYS A 68 -6.07 27.76 10.23
C LYS A 68 -7.49 28.34 10.35
N GLY A 69 -8.30 27.76 11.23
CA GLY A 69 -9.69 28.18 11.47
C GLY A 69 -10.74 27.41 10.66
N GLY A 70 -10.34 26.43 9.86
CA GLY A 70 -11.24 25.53 9.16
C GLY A 70 -12.06 24.64 10.10
N SER A 71 -13.18 24.12 9.58
CA SER A 71 -14.07 23.24 10.32
C SER A 71 -13.43 21.87 10.53
N THR A 72 -13.45 21.36 11.77
CA THR A 72 -13.05 19.98 12.10
C THR A 72 -14.25 19.04 12.22
N ARG A 73 -15.46 19.55 11.99
CA ARG A 73 -16.71 18.85 12.31
C ARG A 73 -16.92 17.62 11.44
N ASP A 74 -16.61 17.74 10.15
CA ASP A 74 -16.86 16.67 9.18
C ASP A 74 -15.90 15.50 9.37
N ALA A 75 -14.60 15.77 9.50
CA ALA A 75 -13.61 14.75 9.84
C ALA A 75 -13.93 14.03 11.17
N LYS A 76 -14.35 14.78 12.21
CA LYS A 76 -14.75 14.17 13.49
C LYS A 76 -15.93 13.21 13.33
N ARG A 77 -16.94 13.60 12.56
CA ARG A 77 -18.10 12.75 12.28
C ARG A 77 -17.71 11.45 11.56
N ILE A 78 -16.77 11.53 10.61
CA ILE A 78 -16.24 10.35 9.91
C ILE A 78 -15.48 9.46 10.91
N CYS A 79 -14.61 10.05 11.73
CA CYS A 79 -13.87 9.29 12.75
C CYS A 79 -14.79 8.57 13.75
N ASP A 80 -15.95 9.13 14.12
CA ASP A 80 -16.87 8.51 15.07
C ASP A 80 -17.46 7.18 14.57
N GLY A 81 -17.51 6.97 13.25
CA GLY A 81 -17.93 5.72 12.62
C GLY A 81 -16.78 4.77 12.23
N CYS A 82 -15.53 5.15 12.53
CA CYS A 82 -14.35 4.38 12.12
C CYS A 82 -13.98 3.30 13.14
N GLU A 83 -13.83 2.06 12.70
CA GLU A 83 -13.53 0.92 13.58
C GLU A 83 -12.13 0.98 14.18
N VAL A 84 -11.14 1.45 13.42
CA VAL A 84 -9.74 1.59 13.84
C VAL A 84 -9.44 2.90 14.58
N ARG A 85 -10.48 3.62 15.02
CA ARG A 85 -10.35 4.94 15.67
C ARG A 85 -9.40 4.92 16.88
N GLN A 86 -9.47 3.88 17.71
CA GLN A 86 -8.63 3.79 18.92
C GLN A 86 -7.15 3.59 18.55
N GLN A 87 -6.86 2.64 17.65
CA GLN A 87 -5.51 2.38 17.14
C GLN A 87 -4.92 3.63 16.46
N CYS A 88 -5.74 4.34 15.67
CA CYS A 88 -5.37 5.61 15.05
C CYS A 88 -5.00 6.69 16.09
N LEU A 89 -5.76 6.79 17.18
CA LEU A 89 -5.46 7.75 18.24
C LEU A 89 -4.17 7.40 18.98
N GLU A 90 -4.00 6.14 19.34
CA GLU A 90 -2.80 5.64 20.02
C GLU A 90 -1.56 5.90 19.17
N TYR A 91 -1.60 5.54 17.89
CA TYR A 91 -0.54 5.84 16.93
C TYR A 91 -0.18 7.33 16.90
N ALA A 92 -1.19 8.21 16.83
CA ALA A 92 -0.95 9.66 16.79
C ALA A 92 -0.32 10.20 18.09
N LEU A 93 -0.62 9.57 19.24
CA LEU A 93 -0.02 9.92 20.53
C LEU A 93 1.39 9.32 20.69
N GLU A 94 1.67 8.15 20.15
CA GLU A 94 3.01 7.57 20.21
C GLU A 94 3.99 8.31 19.29
N ASN A 95 3.53 8.67 18.09
CA ASN A 95 4.36 9.27 17.04
C ASN A 95 4.40 10.81 17.05
N ASP A 96 3.66 11.42 17.99
CA ASP A 96 3.52 12.88 18.07
C ASP A 96 3.06 13.53 16.78
N GLU A 97 2.00 13.00 16.19
CA GLU A 97 1.41 13.57 14.99
C GLU A 97 0.90 14.98 15.27
N ARG A 98 1.47 15.96 14.58
CA ARG A 98 1.31 17.41 14.89
C ARG A 98 0.21 18.09 14.08
N PHE A 99 -0.26 17.44 13.03
CA PHE A 99 -1.23 18.04 12.11
C PHE A 99 -2.45 17.14 11.97
N GLY A 100 -3.54 17.74 11.50
CA GLY A 100 -4.77 17.06 11.16
C GLY A 100 -5.55 16.42 12.33
N ILE A 101 -6.61 15.73 11.93
CA ILE A 101 -7.53 15.00 12.81
C ILE A 101 -7.13 13.52 12.84
N TRP A 102 -6.83 13.02 14.04
CA TRP A 102 -6.46 11.62 14.27
C TRP A 102 -7.33 11.05 15.38
N GLY A 103 -7.92 9.87 15.16
CA GLY A 103 -8.80 9.23 16.15
C GLY A 103 -10.01 10.09 16.59
N GLY A 104 -10.45 11.03 15.74
CA GLY A 104 -11.51 11.99 16.07
C GLY A 104 -11.07 13.19 16.91
N LEU A 105 -9.77 13.38 17.12
CA LEU A 105 -9.21 14.48 17.89
C LEU A 105 -8.32 15.37 17.02
N SER A 106 -8.46 16.68 17.18
CA SER A 106 -7.53 17.66 16.61
C SER A 106 -6.21 17.70 17.37
N GLU A 107 -5.16 18.24 16.75
CA GLU A 107 -3.86 18.51 17.40
C GLU A 107 -4.05 19.19 18.77
N ARG A 108 -4.87 20.25 18.83
CA ARG A 108 -5.12 21.00 20.06
C ARG A 108 -5.75 20.15 21.15
N GLU A 109 -6.59 19.18 20.79
CA GLU A 109 -7.22 18.26 21.74
C GLU A 109 -6.26 17.16 22.17
N ARG A 110 -5.49 16.57 21.25
CA ARG A 110 -4.42 15.60 21.57
C ARG A 110 -3.39 16.21 22.51
N ARG A 111 -2.99 17.46 22.28
CA ARG A 111 -2.08 18.21 23.16
C ARG A 111 -2.65 18.44 24.56
N LYS A 112 -3.98 18.57 24.70
CA LYS A 112 -4.61 18.65 26.03
C LYS A 112 -4.61 17.29 26.71
N LEU A 113 -4.93 16.21 25.99
CA LEU A 113 -4.92 14.85 26.52
C LEU A 113 -3.55 14.46 27.07
N ARG A 114 -2.47 14.73 26.34
CA ARG A 114 -1.08 14.50 26.81
C ARG A 114 -0.70 15.24 28.09
N LYS A 115 -1.37 16.35 28.41
CA LYS A 115 -1.10 17.12 29.64
C LYS A 115 -1.87 16.60 30.83
N LEU A 116 -2.92 15.81 30.59
CA LEU A 116 -3.81 15.26 31.60
C LEU A 116 -3.45 13.82 31.97
N ALA A 117 -2.79 13.10 31.06
CA ALA A 117 -2.15 11.80 31.29
C ALA A 117 -0.78 11.98 31.95
#